data_AF-A0A844XQE1-F1
#
_entry.id   AF-A0A844XQE1-F1
#
_cell.length_a   1.000
_cell.length_b   1.000
_cell.length_c   1.000
_cell.angle_alpha   90.00
_cell.angle_beta   90.00
_cell.angle_gamma   90.00
#
_symmetry.space_group_name_H-M   'P 1'
#
loop_
_entity.id
_entity.type
_entity.pdbx_description
1 polymer ?
#
loop_
_entity_poly.entity_id
_entity_poly.type
_entity_poly.pdbx_seq_one_letter_code
_entity_poly.pdbx_strand_id
1 'polypeptide(L)'
;MPDTALHTPAPTFTPSPHDLRPKALVSVAPFEANDNETNLLRLRPEARMFELPTAVWGLMIGSYAIFLLALLGATGGAHAAFAITISAAYVTMFFGTARVMLRQSPPQARSALNHAGSVLQTAYGPLPRGAVFGQVLIVPAVVAFFGIGICIISAVVM
;
A
#
# COMPACT_ATOMS: atom_id res chain seq x y z
N MET A 1 38.40 10.71 -49.46
CA MET A 1 39.64 10.81 -48.66
C MET A 1 40.08 12.27 -48.64
N PRO A 2 40.40 12.87 -47.49
CA PRO A 2 39.90 12.59 -46.14
C PRO A 2 39.51 13.86 -45.36
N ASP A 3 38.85 13.64 -44.22
CA ASP A 3 38.63 14.58 -43.13
C ASP A 3 39.91 15.34 -42.71
N THR A 4 39.79 16.63 -42.42
CA THR A 4 40.84 17.37 -41.73
C THR A 4 40.25 18.39 -40.75
N ALA A 5 39.96 17.88 -39.56
CA ALA A 5 40.26 18.45 -38.25
C ALA A 5 40.03 19.97 -38.03
N LEU A 6 38.92 20.28 -37.38
CA LEU A 6 38.77 21.46 -36.50
C LEU A 6 39.67 21.28 -35.26
N HIS A 7 40.97 21.57 -35.40
CA HIS A 7 41.83 21.84 -34.25
C HIS A 7 41.67 23.31 -33.85
N THR A 8 40.76 23.57 -32.92
CA THR A 8 40.75 24.85 -32.19
C THR A 8 41.77 24.73 -31.05
N PRO A 9 42.82 25.57 -30.98
CA PRO A 9 43.76 25.55 -29.86
C PRO A 9 43.05 25.99 -28.57
N ALA A 10 43.29 25.26 -27.48
CA ALA A 10 42.79 25.56 -26.15
C ALA A 10 43.34 26.92 -25.66
N PRO A 11 42.53 27.77 -25.01
CA PRO A 11 43.03 28.98 -24.40
C PRO A 11 43.89 28.62 -23.18
N THR A 12 45.19 28.90 -23.30
CA THR A 12 46.17 28.86 -22.21
C THR A 12 45.72 29.78 -21.08
N PHE A 13 45.28 29.22 -19.95
CA PHE A 13 45.00 29.98 -18.74
C PHE A 13 46.32 30.30 -18.03
N THR A 14 46.77 31.56 -18.13
CA THR A 14 47.84 32.11 -17.30
C THR A 14 47.20 32.74 -16.05
N PRO A 15 47.31 32.13 -14.85
CA PRO A 15 46.80 32.75 -13.63
C PRO A 15 47.58 34.03 -13.32
N SER A 16 46.86 35.13 -13.10
CA SER A 16 47.45 36.42 -12.74
C SER A 16 47.90 36.41 -11.27
N PRO A 17 49.04 37.05 -10.89
CA PRO A 17 49.65 36.90 -9.56
C PRO A 17 48.84 37.45 -8.37
N HIS A 18 47.63 37.97 -8.61
CA HIS A 18 46.75 38.53 -7.59
C HIS A 18 45.83 37.50 -6.91
N ASP A 19 45.83 36.23 -7.34
CA ASP A 19 45.04 35.15 -6.73
C ASP A 19 45.63 34.55 -5.44
N LEU A 20 46.74 35.11 -4.93
CA LEU A 20 47.40 34.66 -3.70
C LEU A 20 46.93 35.44 -2.45
N ARG A 21 45.63 35.78 -2.35
CA ARG A 21 45.06 36.09 -1.03
C ARG A 21 44.59 34.79 -0.40
N PRO A 22 45.03 34.46 0.83
CA PRO A 22 44.52 33.28 1.53
C PRO A 22 43.01 33.43 1.60
N LYS A 23 42.32 32.56 0.84
CA LYS A 23 40.87 32.42 0.86
C LYS A 23 40.56 31.99 2.30
N ALA A 24 40.30 33.00 3.14
CA ALA A 24 39.84 32.80 4.49
C ALA A 24 38.78 31.72 4.41
N LEU A 25 38.96 30.68 5.23
CA LEU A 25 38.01 29.60 5.43
C LEU A 25 36.64 30.23 5.66
N VAL A 26 35.86 30.38 4.59
CA VAL A 26 34.43 30.57 4.71
C VAL A 26 33.97 29.21 5.20
N SER A 27 33.85 29.10 6.52
CA SER A 27 32.96 28.15 7.15
C SER A 27 31.60 28.42 6.50
N VAL A 28 31.29 27.64 5.47
CA VAL A 28 29.93 27.52 4.96
C VAL A 28 29.19 26.94 6.15
N ALA A 29 28.52 27.82 6.90
CA ALA A 29 27.54 27.39 7.86
C ALA A 29 26.62 26.39 7.12
N PRO A 30 26.34 25.20 7.69
CA PRO A 30 25.34 24.31 7.13
C PRO A 30 23.97 24.94 7.38
N PHE A 31 23.68 26.00 6.63
CA PHE A 31 22.42 26.73 6.61
C PHE A 31 21.89 26.83 5.18
N GLU A 32 22.18 25.82 4.38
CA GLU A 32 21.26 25.41 3.32
C GLU A 32 20.80 24.02 3.70
N ALA A 33 19.92 23.98 4.70
CA ALA A 33 19.00 22.88 4.83
C ALA A 33 18.28 22.82 3.48
N ASN A 34 18.57 21.77 2.71
CA ASN A 34 17.88 21.47 1.49
C ASN A 34 16.39 21.25 1.85
N ASP A 35 15.57 22.30 1.76
CA ASP A 35 14.12 22.29 2.05
C ASP A 35 13.33 21.28 1.20
N ASN A 36 14.01 20.68 0.22
CA ASN A 36 13.48 19.59 -0.57
C ASN A 36 13.39 18.29 0.25
N GLU A 37 14.23 18.07 1.27
CA GLU A 37 14.17 16.86 2.11
C GLU A 37 12.91 16.83 3.01
N THR A 38 12.51 18.00 3.54
CA THR A 38 11.27 18.14 4.31
C THR A 38 10.02 17.98 3.44
N ASN A 39 10.11 18.33 2.15
CA ASN A 39 9.07 18.04 1.17
C ASN A 39 9.02 16.55 0.78
N LEU A 40 10.16 15.89 0.56
CA LEU A 40 10.22 14.46 0.24
C LEU A 40 9.58 13.56 1.31
N LEU A 41 9.68 13.93 2.59
CA LEU A 41 9.01 13.22 3.69
C LEU A 41 7.47 13.39 3.67
N ARG A 42 6.96 14.53 3.18
CA ARG A 42 5.51 14.75 2.98
C ARG A 42 5.00 14.11 1.69
N LEU A 43 5.86 13.99 0.69
CA LEU A 43 5.57 13.49 -0.66
C LEU A 43 5.76 11.99 -0.87
N ARG A 44 6.11 11.21 0.17
CA ARG A 44 6.06 9.74 0.09
C ARG A 44 4.83 9.12 0.80
N PRO A 45 3.58 9.42 0.40
CA PRO A 45 2.44 8.55 0.70
C PRO A 45 2.70 7.10 0.28
N GLU A 46 3.39 6.85 -0.83
CA GLU A 46 3.69 5.48 -1.29
C GLU A 46 4.57 4.66 -0.33
N ALA A 47 5.38 5.32 0.51
CA ALA A 47 6.17 4.63 1.53
C ALA A 47 5.28 4.15 2.69
N ARG A 48 4.09 4.73 2.87
CA ARG A 48 3.07 4.22 3.79
C ARG A 48 2.22 3.23 3.02
N MET A 49 2.64 1.95 3.01
CA MET A 49 1.70 0.88 2.72
C MET A 49 0.51 1.08 3.66
N PHE A 50 -0.65 1.32 3.08
CA PHE A 50 -1.88 1.59 3.81
C PHE A 50 -2.23 0.35 4.62
N GLU A 51 -1.68 0.25 5.84
CA GLU A 51 -1.93 -0.89 6.71
C GLU A 51 -3.40 -0.83 7.13
N LEU A 52 -4.21 -1.67 6.51
CA LEU A 52 -5.59 -1.88 6.92
C LEU A 52 -5.59 -2.37 8.37
N PRO A 53 -6.41 -1.78 9.26
CA PRO A 53 -6.54 -2.26 10.63
C PRO A 53 -6.79 -3.76 10.68
N THR A 54 -6.23 -4.44 11.68
CA THR A 54 -6.38 -5.90 11.86
C THR A 54 -7.86 -6.33 11.90
N ALA A 55 -8.74 -5.46 12.38
CA ALA A 55 -10.19 -5.68 12.36
C ALA A 55 -10.75 -5.82 10.93
N VAL A 56 -10.31 -5.00 9.98
CA VAL A 56 -10.75 -5.07 8.57
C VAL A 56 -10.32 -6.40 7.96
N TRP A 57 -9.08 -6.82 8.23
CA TRP A 57 -8.57 -8.13 7.83
C TRP A 57 -9.42 -9.29 8.38
N GLY A 58 -9.75 -9.24 9.67
CA GLY A 58 -10.63 -10.23 10.30
C GLY A 58 -12.02 -10.27 9.68
N LEU A 59 -12.61 -9.11 9.39
CA LEU A 59 -13.91 -8.98 8.73
C LEU A 59 -13.91 -9.55 7.31
N MET A 60 -12.88 -9.26 6.51
CA MET A 60 -12.74 -9.81 5.15
C MET A 60 -12.63 -11.34 5.18
N ILE A 61 -11.76 -11.89 6.02
CA ILE A 61 -11.62 -13.35 6.16
C ILE A 61 -12.95 -13.96 6.64
N GLY A 62 -13.60 -13.33 7.62
CA GLY A 62 -14.89 -13.75 8.15
C GLY A 62 -15.97 -13.82 7.08
N SER A 63 -16.06 -12.83 6.19
CA SER A 63 -17.04 -12.87 5.09
C SER A 63 -16.82 -14.04 4.12
N TYR A 64 -15.58 -14.38 3.80
CA TYR A 64 -15.30 -15.54 2.96
C TYR A 64 -15.61 -16.84 3.68
N ALA A 65 -15.30 -16.94 4.97
CA ALA A 65 -15.65 -18.11 5.78
C ALA A 65 -17.17 -18.32 5.83
N ILE A 66 -17.94 -17.25 6.07
CA ILE A 66 -19.41 -17.29 6.05
C ILE A 66 -19.92 -17.76 4.69
N PHE A 67 -19.40 -17.18 3.60
CA PHE A 67 -19.80 -17.56 2.25
C PHE A 67 -19.54 -19.05 1.95
N LEU A 68 -18.34 -19.55 2.27
CA LEU A 68 -17.98 -20.95 2.03
C LEU A 68 -18.81 -21.91 2.88
N LEU A 69 -19.06 -21.58 4.15
CA LEU A 69 -19.94 -22.37 5.01
C LEU A 69 -21.38 -22.38 4.52
N ALA A 70 -21.88 -21.24 4.06
CA ALA A 70 -23.22 -21.12 3.50
C ALA A 70 -23.36 -21.95 2.21
N LEU A 71 -22.37 -21.90 1.31
CA LEU A 71 -22.33 -22.78 0.14
C LEU A 71 -22.28 -24.26 0.51
N LEU A 72 -21.49 -24.63 1.52
CA LEU A 72 -21.38 -26.02 1.95
C LEU A 72 -22.72 -26.55 2.46
N GLY A 73 -23.40 -25.77 3.30
CA GLY A 73 -24.75 -26.08 3.79
C GLY A 73 -25.78 -26.17 2.66
N ALA A 74 -25.67 -25.30 1.65
CA ALA A 74 -26.61 -25.25 0.54
C ALA A 74 -26.44 -26.37 -0.50
N THR A 75 -25.26 -26.98 -0.62
CA THR A 75 -24.91 -27.86 -1.76
C THR A 75 -24.80 -29.35 -1.44
N GLY A 76 -24.63 -29.75 -0.17
CA GLY A 76 -24.85 -31.11 0.35
C GLY A 76 -24.06 -32.30 -0.24
N GLY A 77 -23.36 -32.14 -1.37
CA GLY A 77 -22.75 -33.23 -2.14
C GLY A 77 -21.21 -33.26 -2.11
N ALA A 78 -20.63 -34.45 -2.28
CA ALA A 78 -19.18 -34.67 -2.22
C ALA A 78 -18.37 -33.84 -3.25
N HIS A 79 -18.91 -33.62 -4.45
CA HIS A 79 -18.28 -32.77 -5.46
C HIS A 79 -18.25 -31.30 -5.04
N ALA A 80 -19.29 -30.81 -4.37
CA ALA A 80 -19.33 -29.45 -3.87
C ALA A 80 -18.34 -29.26 -2.70
N ALA A 81 -18.26 -30.23 -1.79
CA ALA A 81 -17.28 -30.21 -0.70
C ALA A 81 -15.83 -30.15 -1.21
N PHE A 82 -15.52 -30.86 -2.30
CA PHE A 82 -14.20 -30.79 -2.94
C PHE A 82 -13.89 -29.38 -3.49
N ALA A 83 -14.81 -28.79 -4.26
CA ALA A 83 -14.65 -27.44 -4.81
C ALA A 83 -14.54 -26.37 -3.70
N ILE A 84 -15.33 -26.50 -2.63
CA ILE A 84 -15.27 -25.61 -1.46
C ILE A 84 -13.94 -25.74 -0.74
N THR A 85 -13.40 -26.96 -0.63
CA THR A 85 -12.08 -27.20 -0.01
C THR A 85 -10.98 -26.51 -0.81
N ILE A 86 -10.98 -26.64 -2.14
CA ILE A 86 -10.01 -25.94 -3.01
C ILE A 86 -10.15 -24.42 -2.86
N SER A 87 -11.38 -23.92 -2.82
CA SER A 87 -11.66 -22.49 -2.63
C SER A 87 -11.12 -21.98 -1.29
N ALA A 88 -11.33 -22.75 -0.21
CA ALA A 88 -10.81 -22.43 1.12
C ALA A 88 -9.28 -22.42 1.15
N ALA A 89 -8.63 -23.38 0.49
CA ALA A 89 -7.18 -23.42 0.35
C ALA A 89 -6.65 -22.18 -0.40
N TYR A 90 -7.33 -21.78 -1.48
CA TYR A 90 -6.96 -20.60 -2.26
C TYR A 90 -7.12 -19.30 -1.44
N VAL A 91 -8.24 -19.15 -0.73
CA VAL A 91 -8.47 -18.01 0.18
C VAL A 91 -7.38 -17.96 1.25
N THR A 92 -7.06 -19.11 1.86
CA THR A 92 -5.99 -19.21 2.88
C THR A 92 -4.64 -18.82 2.30
N MET A 93 -4.31 -19.29 1.10
CA MET A 93 -3.08 -18.92 0.40
C MET A 93 -3.03 -17.41 0.13
N PHE A 94 -4.10 -16.82 -0.41
CA PHE A 94 -4.15 -15.39 -0.73
C PHE A 94 -3.92 -14.51 0.50
N PHE A 95 -4.72 -14.71 1.56
CA PHE A 95 -4.59 -13.94 2.79
C PHE A 95 -3.30 -14.26 3.54
N GLY A 96 -2.83 -15.51 3.49
CA GLY A 96 -1.57 -15.95 4.07
C GLY A 96 -0.37 -15.26 3.43
N THR A 97 -0.28 -15.26 2.10
CA THR A 97 0.79 -14.60 1.35
C THR A 97 0.81 -13.10 1.62
N ALA A 98 -0.36 -12.45 1.55
CA ALA A 98 -0.44 -11.03 1.85
C ALA A 98 -0.03 -10.70 3.30
N ARG A 99 -0.35 -11.56 4.27
CA ARG A 99 0.12 -11.42 5.66
C ARG A 99 1.64 -11.60 5.79
N VAL A 100 2.24 -12.52 5.05
CA VAL A 100 3.70 -12.72 5.03
C VAL A 100 4.40 -11.51 4.44
N MET A 101 3.90 -10.96 3.32
CA MET A 101 4.46 -9.75 2.70
C MET A 101 4.38 -8.54 3.64
N LEU A 102 3.25 -8.35 4.34
CA LEU A 102 3.12 -7.28 5.33
C LEU A 102 4.14 -7.42 6.48
N ARG A 103 4.45 -8.64 6.90
CA ARG A 103 5.48 -8.88 7.95
C ARG A 103 6.90 -8.59 7.49
N GLN A 104 7.16 -8.58 6.19
CA GLN A 104 8.47 -8.25 5.60
C GLN A 104 8.67 -6.74 5.42
N SER A 105 7.61 -5.94 5.59
CA SER A 105 7.69 -4.48 5.46
C SER A 105 8.32 -3.85 6.72
N PRO A 106 9.11 -2.77 6.58
CA PRO A 106 9.63 -2.02 7.74
C PRO A 106 8.48 -1.61 8.67
N PRO A 107 8.69 -1.55 10.01
CA PRO A 107 7.64 -1.16 10.95
C PRO A 107 7.05 0.20 10.58
N GLN A 108 5.81 0.20 10.08
CA GLN A 108 5.10 1.43 9.77
C GLN A 108 4.43 1.98 11.03
N ALA A 109 4.27 3.30 11.07
CA ALA A 109 3.45 3.92 12.11
C ALA A 109 2.02 3.36 12.03
N ARG A 110 1.48 2.91 13.18
CA ARG A 110 0.13 2.36 13.29
C ARG A 110 -0.87 3.17 12.46
N SER A 111 -1.62 2.49 11.62
CA SER A 111 -2.67 3.06 10.77
C SER A 111 -3.45 4.15 11.49
N ALA A 112 -3.60 5.33 10.87
CA ALA A 112 -4.40 6.44 11.41
C ALA A 112 -5.82 5.97 11.78
N LEU A 113 -6.35 5.01 11.00
CA LEU A 113 -7.63 4.34 11.22
C LEU A 113 -7.74 3.56 12.55
N ASN A 114 -6.65 3.27 13.27
CA ASN A 114 -6.72 2.60 14.58
C ASN A 114 -7.09 3.55 15.73
N HIS A 115 -6.84 4.86 15.61
CA HIS A 115 -7.17 5.82 16.65
C HIS A 115 -8.64 6.26 16.53
N ALA A 116 -9.39 6.15 17.62
CA ALA A 116 -10.76 6.67 17.68
C ALA A 116 -10.73 8.19 17.51
N GLY A 117 -11.44 8.71 16.49
CA GLY A 117 -11.48 10.15 16.15
C GLY A 117 -10.50 10.60 15.07
N SER A 118 -9.65 9.71 14.54
CA SER A 118 -8.78 10.04 13.41
C SER A 118 -9.55 10.11 12.09
N VAL A 119 -9.38 11.23 11.38
CA VAL A 119 -9.75 11.36 9.96
C VAL A 119 -8.56 10.99 9.09
N LEU A 120 -8.83 10.21 8.04
CA LEU A 120 -7.81 9.87 7.08
C LEU A 120 -7.65 11.04 6.10
N GLN A 121 -6.48 11.67 6.10
CA GLN A 121 -6.19 12.76 5.16
C GLN A 121 -5.98 12.16 3.76
N THR A 122 -6.89 12.44 2.84
CA THR A 122 -6.76 12.06 1.42
C THR A 122 -6.44 13.29 0.56
N ALA A 123 -6.02 13.08 -0.69
CA ALA A 123 -5.80 14.17 -1.64
C ALA A 123 -7.07 15.02 -1.89
N TYR A 124 -8.26 14.48 -1.61
CA TYR A 124 -9.55 15.13 -1.80
C TYR A 124 -10.18 15.63 -0.47
N GLY A 125 -9.43 15.57 0.63
CA GLY A 125 -9.88 16.02 1.96
C GLY A 125 -9.97 14.90 3.00
N PRO A 126 -10.37 15.24 4.24
CA PRO A 126 -10.46 14.29 5.35
C PRO A 126 -11.60 13.30 5.12
N LEU A 127 -11.28 12.01 5.08
CA LEU A 127 -12.25 10.93 4.95
C LEU A 127 -12.50 10.26 6.31
N PRO A 128 -13.76 10.14 6.77
CA PRO A 128 -14.06 9.51 8.04
C PRO A 128 -13.79 8.00 7.98
N ARG A 129 -13.34 7.44 9.11
CA ARG A 129 -13.02 6.01 9.26
C ARG A 129 -14.15 5.10 8.76
N GLY A 130 -15.41 5.44 9.06
CA GLY A 130 -16.57 4.66 8.63
C GLY A 130 -16.70 4.55 7.11
N ALA A 131 -16.37 5.61 6.36
CA ALA A 131 -16.42 5.60 4.90
C ALA A 131 -15.34 4.68 4.31
N VAL A 132 -14.12 4.70 4.87
CA VAL A 132 -13.03 3.80 4.45
C VAL A 132 -13.39 2.34 4.72
N PHE A 133 -13.91 2.06 5.92
CA PHE A 133 -14.35 0.70 6.27
C PHE A 133 -15.46 0.23 5.33
N GLY A 134 -16.45 1.10 5.05
CA GLY A 134 -17.51 0.81 4.09
C GLY A 134 -16.96 0.48 2.70
N GLN A 135 -16.05 1.29 2.17
CA GLN A 135 -15.46 1.06 0.84
C GLN A 135 -14.70 -0.26 0.74
N VAL A 136 -13.93 -0.63 1.78
CA VAL A 136 -13.16 -1.87 1.76
C VAL A 136 -14.05 -3.10 2.00
N LEU A 137 -15.07 -2.97 2.85
CA LEU A 137 -15.88 -4.10 3.29
C LEU A 137 -17.15 -4.33 2.48
N ILE A 138 -17.56 -3.40 1.60
CA ILE A 138 -18.81 -3.55 0.85
C ILE A 138 -18.81 -4.81 -0.04
N VAL A 139 -17.74 -5.05 -0.79
CA VAL A 139 -17.65 -6.21 -1.67
C VAL A 139 -17.63 -7.52 -0.88
N PRO A 140 -16.76 -7.72 0.12
CA PRO A 140 -16.79 -8.91 0.97
C PRO A 140 -18.14 -9.12 1.67
N ALA A 141 -18.77 -8.05 2.19
CA ALA A 141 -20.06 -8.14 2.85
C ALA A 141 -21.16 -8.62 1.89
N VAL A 142 -21.22 -8.08 0.66
CA VAL A 142 -22.18 -8.51 -0.35
C VAL A 142 -22.00 -9.99 -0.71
N VAL A 143 -20.75 -10.45 -0.83
CA VAL A 143 -20.45 -11.88 -1.07
C VAL A 143 -20.96 -12.76 0.07
N ALA A 144 -20.75 -12.36 1.32
CA ALA A 144 -21.28 -13.09 2.48
C ALA A 144 -22.81 -13.13 2.48
N PHE A 145 -23.48 -11.99 2.27
CA PHE A 145 -24.95 -11.92 2.17
C PHE A 145 -25.50 -12.77 1.03
N PHE A 146 -24.82 -12.79 -0.11
CA PHE A 146 -25.20 -13.64 -1.23
C PHE A 146 -25.14 -15.13 -0.86
N GLY A 147 -24.06 -15.59 -0.21
CA GLY A 147 -23.96 -16.96 0.29
C GLY A 147 -25.07 -17.31 1.28
N ILE A 148 -25.31 -16.44 2.26
CA ILE A 148 -26.42 -16.60 3.23
C ILE A 148 -27.76 -16.71 2.51
N GLY A 149 -28.02 -15.86 1.51
CA GLY A 149 -29.24 -15.89 0.71
C GLY A 149 -29.43 -17.23 0.00
N ILE A 150 -28.40 -17.74 -0.69
CA ILE A 150 -28.43 -19.07 -1.33
C ILE A 150 -28.74 -20.16 -0.29
N CYS A 151 -28.09 -20.11 0.87
CA CYS A 151 -28.29 -21.10 1.93
C CYS A 151 -29.74 -21.09 2.46
N ILE A 152 -30.32 -19.91 2.72
CA ILE A 152 -31.71 -19.78 3.14
C ILE A 152 -32.66 -20.32 2.06
N ILE A 153 -32.45 -19.94 0.80
CA ILE A 153 -33.29 -20.41 -0.32
C ILE A 153 -33.22 -21.94 -0.41
N SER A 154 -32.02 -22.51 -0.35
CA SER A 154 -31.81 -23.97 -0.36
C SER A 154 -32.56 -24.64 0.80
N ALA A 155 -32.45 -24.09 2.02
CA ALA A 155 -33.10 -24.63 3.21
C ALA A 155 -34.64 -24.53 3.21
N VAL A 156 -35.22 -23.64 2.41
CA VAL A 156 -36.68 -23.49 2.29
C VAL A 156 -37.24 -24.31 1.13
N VAL A 157 -36.46 -24.48 0.06
CA VAL A 157 -36.91 -25.16 -1.17
C VAL A 157 -36.65 -26.66 -1.16
N MET A 158 -35.52 -27.10 -0.59
CA MET A 158 -35.19 -28.54 -0.42
C MET A 158 -35.78 -29.07 0.89
#